data_AF-K6D3L6-F1
#
_entry.id   AF-K6D3L6-F1
#
_cell.length_a   1.000
_cell.length_b   1.000
_cell.length_c   1.000
_cell.angle_alpha   90.00
_cell.angle_beta   90.00
_cell.angle_gamma   90.00
#
_symmetry.space_group_name_H-M   'P 1'
#
loop_
_entity.id
_entity.type
_entity.pdbx_description
1 polymer ?
#
loop_
_entity_poly.entity_id
_entity_poly.type
_entity_poly.pdbx_seq_one_letter_code
_entity_poly.pdbx_strand_id
1 'polypeptide(L)' 'MNHQLPNIDEMTTIEAISWYTKQVVEITSAKHRIAGTYSDEYKQALLQWKKELNRKALAERRSFI' A
#
# COMPACT_ATOMS: atom_id res chain seq x y z
N MET A 1 -2.83 6.17 15.45
CA MET A 1 -1.76 5.92 14.46
C MET A 1 -1.93 6.94 13.34
N ASN A 2 -0.84 7.52 12.85
CA ASN A 2 -0.92 8.50 11.77
C ASN A 2 -1.05 7.70 10.46
N HIS A 3 -2.24 7.64 9.88
CA HIS A 3 -2.58 6.80 8.72
C HIS A 3 -2.13 7.44 7.38
N GLN A 4 -1.08 8.26 7.43
CA GLN A 4 -0.56 8.91 6.23
C GLN A 4 0.10 7.87 5.34
N LEU A 5 -0.48 7.71 4.15
CA LEU A 5 0.11 6.90 3.09
C LEU A 5 1.34 7.65 2.55
N PRO A 6 2.48 6.96 2.34
CA PRO A 6 3.65 7.57 1.76
C PRO A 6 3.37 7.98 0.31
N ASN A 7 4.04 9.03 -0.15
CA ASN A 7 4.02 9.39 -1.56
C ASN A 7 4.73 8.31 -2.38
N ILE A 8 4.04 7.74 -3.35
CA ILE A 8 4.55 6.63 -4.14
C ILE A 8 5.68 7.01 -5.10
N ASP A 9 5.72 8.28 -5.50
CA ASP A 9 6.76 8.80 -6.39
C ASP A 9 8.09 9.02 -5.68
N GLU A 10 8.06 9.10 -4.35
CA GLU A 10 9.25 9.21 -3.49
C GLU A 10 9.87 7.85 -3.14
N MET A 11 9.29 6.75 -3.62
CA MET A 11 9.75 5.38 -3.36
C MET A 11 10.13 4.67 -4.65
N THR A 12 11.13 3.78 -4.58
CA THR A 12 11.32 2.77 -5.64
C THR A 12 10.16 1.78 -5.63
N THR A 13 9.89 1.11 -6.75
CA THR A 13 8.86 0.08 -6.84
C THR A 13 9.08 -1.05 -5.82
N ILE A 14 10.33 -1.43 -5.53
CA ILE A 14 10.66 -2.49 -4.56
C ILE A 14 10.32 -2.04 -3.13
N GLU A 15 10.68 -0.81 -2.75
CA GLU A 15 10.35 -0.25 -1.44
C GLU A 15 8.84 -0.11 -1.27
N ALA A 16 8.15 0.36 -2.31
CA ALA A 16 6.70 0.53 -2.32
C ALA A 16 5.98 -0.82 -2.14
N ILE A 17 6.41 -1.88 -2.84
CA ILE A 17 5.88 -3.25 -2.65
C ILE A 17 6.12 -3.72 -1.22
N SER A 18 7.32 -3.50 -0.69
CA SER A 18 7.70 -3.94 0.66
C SER A 18 6.86 -3.24 1.73
N TRP A 19 6.65 -1.93 1.59
CA TRP A 19 5.81 -1.15 2.50
C TRP A 19 4.35 -1.61 2.45
N TYR A 20 3.77 -1.74 1.25
CA TYR A 20 2.38 -2.17 1.10
C TYR A 20 2.14 -3.56 1.69
N THR A 21 3.06 -4.49 1.46
CA THR A 21 2.98 -5.84 2.03
C THR A 21 2.95 -5.81 3.55
N LYS A 22 3.81 -4.99 4.18
CA LYS A 22 3.81 -4.81 5.65
C LYS A 22 2.48 -4.27 6.15
N GLN A 23 1.93 -3.26 5.47
CA GLN A 23 0.63 -2.68 5.85
C GLN A 23 -0.51 -3.69 5.74
N VAL A 24 -0.56 -4.48 4.67
CA VAL A 24 -1.57 -5.53 4.53
C VAL A 24 -1.47 -6.56 5.65
N VAL A 25 -0.27 -7.01 6.00
CA VAL A 25 -0.05 -7.94 7.12
C VAL A 25 -0.53 -7.34 8.44
N GLU A 26 -0.24 -6.06 8.68
CA GLU A 26 -0.65 -5.36 9.89
C GLU A 26 -2.18 -5.26 10.01
N ILE A 27 -2.86 -4.79 8.96
CA ILE A 27 -4.33 -4.61 8.99
C ILE A 27 -5.09 -5.94 9.00
N THR A 28 -4.51 -7.01 8.43
CA THR A 28 -5.13 -8.34 8.39
C THR A 28 -4.78 -9.20 9.61
N SER A 29 -3.85 -8.73 10.45
CA SER A 29 -3.51 -9.42 11.69
C SER A 29 -4.74 -9.64 12.57
N ALA A 30 -4.80 -10.79 13.25
CA ALA A 30 -5.94 -11.14 14.09
C ALA A 30 -6.24 -10.07 15.15
N LYS A 31 -5.18 -9.46 15.73
CA LYS A 31 -5.28 -8.36 16.70
C LYS A 31 -6.08 -7.19 16.15
N HIS A 32 -5.71 -6.68 14.97
CA HIS A 32 -6.35 -5.49 14.40
C HIS A 32 -7.69 -5.78 13.74
N ARG A 33 -7.87 -6.99 13.20
CA ARG A 33 -9.14 -7.44 12.64
C ARG A 33 -10.24 -7.57 13.70
N ILE A 34 -9.92 -8.15 14.86
CA ILE A 34 -10.88 -8.34 15.97
C ILE A 34 -11.18 -7.01 16.65
N ALA A 35 -10.16 -6.16 16.84
CA ALA A 35 -10.32 -4.87 17.48
C ALA A 35 -10.96 -3.80 16.56
N GLY A 36 -11.20 -4.08 15.28
CA GLY A 36 -11.73 -3.11 14.32
C GLY A 36 -10.85 -1.86 14.18
N THR A 37 -9.54 -1.99 14.38
CA THR A 37 -8.62 -0.84 14.56
C THR A 37 -8.51 0.06 13.31
N TYR A 38 -8.71 -0.53 12.12
CA TYR A 38 -8.58 0.17 10.85
C TYR A 38 -9.95 0.44 10.25
N SER A 39 -10.22 1.71 9.97
CA SER A 39 -11.46 2.15 9.34
C SER A 39 -11.55 1.66 7.89
N ASP A 40 -12.75 1.60 7.34
CA ASP A 40 -12.95 1.21 5.95
C ASP A 40 -12.39 2.24 4.98
N GLU A 41 -12.39 3.53 5.35
CA GLU A 41 -11.75 4.61 4.59
C GLU A 41 -10.25 4.34 4.42
N TYR A 42 -9.55 3.91 5.47
CA TYR A 42 -8.14 3.57 5.39
C TYR A 42 -7.89 2.37 4.47
N LYS A 43 -8.73 1.33 4.55
CA LYS A 43 -8.63 0.16 3.66
C LYS A 43 -8.85 0.55 2.20
N GLN A 44 -9.79 1.45 1.93
CA GLN A 44 -10.01 1.98 0.59
C GLN A 44 -8.83 2.83 0.11
N ALA A 45 -8.26 3.67 0.98
CA ALA A 45 -7.08 4.46 0.66
C ALA A 45 -5.87 3.56 0.31
N LEU A 46 -5.63 2.50 1.09
CA LEU A 46 -4.61 1.48 0.76
C LEU A 46 -4.88 0.78 -0.57
N LEU A 47 -6.15 0.49 -0.90
CA LEU A 47 -6.49 -0.10 -2.18
C LEU A 47 -6.21 0.86 -3.36
N GLN A 48 -6.49 2.15 -3.22
CA GLN A 48 -6.15 3.13 -4.25
C GLN A 48 -4.64 3.27 -4.41
N TRP A 49 -3.91 3.34 -3.30
CA TRP A 49 -2.46 3.37 -3.29
C TRP A 49 -1.85 2.16 -4.02
N LYS A 50 -2.40 0.95 -3.81
CA LYS A 50 -2.00 -0.26 -4.56
C LYS A 50 -2.19 -0.10 -6.08
N LYS A 51 -3.28 0.53 -6.51
CA LYS A 51 -3.52 0.76 -7.95
C LYS A 51 -2.49 1.70 -8.54
N GLU A 52 -2.07 2.72 -7.80
CA GLU A 52 -0.99 3.61 -8.21
C GLU A 52 0.34 2.86 -8.31
N LEU A 53 0.65 1.98 -7.36
CA LEU A 53 1.83 1.11 -7.43
C LEU A 53 1.83 0.24 -8.69
N ASN A 54 0.69 -0.36 -9.00
CA ASN A 54 0.55 -1.17 -10.21
C ASN A 54 0.76 -0.34 -11.48
N ARG A 55 0.29 0.92 -11.51
CA ARG A 55 0.52 1.84 -12.63
C ARG A 55 2.00 2.17 -12.78
N LYS A 56 2.68 2.51 -11.68
CA LYS A 56 4.12 2.78 -11.65
C LYS A 56 4.93 1.59 -12.15
N ALA A 57 4.71 0.41 -11.58
CA ALA A 57 5.40 -0.81 -11.97
C ALA A 57 5.17 -1.19 -13.45
N LEU A 58 3.95 -0.96 -13.97
CA LEU A 58 3.65 -1.18 -15.38
C LEU A 58 4.34 -0.16 -16.30
N ALA A 59 4.44 1.10 -15.87
CA ALA A 59 5.17 2.14 -16.61
C ALA A 59 6.66 1.78 -16.68
N GLU A 60 7.28 1.45 -15.55
CA GLU A 60 8.67 1.02 -15.48
C GLU A 60 8.92 -0.20 -16.38
N ARG A 61 8.06 -1.23 -16.29
CA ARG A 61 8.16 -2.42 -17.17
C ARG A 61 8.13 -2.06 -18.66
N ARG A 62 7.29 -1.11 -19.07
CA ARG A 62 7.20 -0.66 -20.47
C ARG A 62 8.41 0.15 -20.91
N SER A 63 9.08 0.85 -19.99
CA SER A 63 10.32 1.57 -20.31
C SER A 63 11.53 0.65 -20.56
N PHE A 64 11.44 -0.63 -20.20
CA PHE A 64 12.48 -1.63 -20.45
C PHE A 64 12.29 -2.44 -21.75
N ILE A 65 11.21 -2.21 -22.50
CA ILE A 65 10.88 -2.89 -23.77
C ILE A 65 10.92 -1.87 -24.91
#